data_AF-A0A7V6XQ24-F1
#
_entry.id   AF-A0A7V6XQ24-F1
#
_cell.length_a   1.000
_cell.length_b   1.000
_cell.length_c   1.000
_cell.angle_alpha   90.00
_cell.angle_beta   90.00
_cell.angle_gamma   90.00
#
_symmetry.space_group_name_H-M   'P 1'
#
loop_
_entity.id
_entity.type
_entity.pdbx_description
1 polymer ?
#
loop_
_entity_poly.entity_id
_entity_poly.type
_entity_poly.pdbx_seq_one_letter_code
_entity_poly.pdbx_strand_id
1 'polypeptide(L)'
;AHYEGEYDKTEDEKHIYYFGKMISQVGGDEGEEPAPVYVFLGLLKDKKSDKSLGLYYGYNCSDWTTNCNANSVQIEEHFWKIMKSVQFD
;
A
#
# COMPACT_ATOMS: atom_id res chain seq x y z
N ALA A 1 9.58 11.95 -10.16
CA ALA A 1 10.12 11.23 -8.99
C ALA A 1 10.80 9.97 -9.48
N HIS A 2 12.03 9.69 -9.05
CA HIS A 2 12.71 8.43 -9.31
C HIS A 2 12.62 7.62 -8.02
N TYR A 3 11.79 6.57 -8.03
CA TYR A 3 11.70 5.61 -6.93
C TYR A 3 12.58 4.41 -7.29
N GLU A 4 13.58 4.14 -6.46
CA GLU A 4 14.49 3.00 -6.58
C GLU A 4 14.09 1.95 -5.55
N GLY A 5 13.15 1.08 -5.93
CA GLY A 5 12.65 -0.02 -5.11
C GLY A 5 11.77 -0.96 -5.93
N GLU A 6 11.42 -2.12 -5.39
CA GLU A 6 10.52 -3.04 -6.06
C GLU A 6 9.10 -2.45 -6.11
N TYR A 7 8.51 -2.45 -7.30
CA TYR A 7 7.13 -2.06 -7.52
C TYR A 7 6.53 -2.87 -8.67
N ASP A 8 5.23 -3.11 -8.59
CA ASP A 8 4.43 -3.66 -9.67
C ASP A 8 3.87 -2.53 -10.53
N LYS A 9 3.88 -2.72 -11.84
CA LYS A 9 3.21 -1.83 -12.79
C LYS A 9 2.10 -2.59 -13.49
N THR A 10 0.88 -2.08 -13.37
CA THR A 10 -0.28 -2.58 -14.11
C THR A 10 -1.00 -1.43 -14.82
N GLU A 11 -1.87 -1.74 -15.77
CA GLU A 11 -2.59 -0.71 -16.53
C GLU A 11 -3.96 -1.19 -16.98
N ASP A 12 -4.87 -0.24 -17.17
CA ASP A 12 -6.16 -0.44 -17.84
C ASP A 12 -6.30 0.56 -19.01
N GLU A 13 -7.50 0.69 -19.58
CA GLU A 13 -7.78 1.59 -20.71
C GLU A 13 -7.54 3.07 -20.38
N LYS A 14 -7.68 3.47 -19.12
CA LYS A 14 -7.65 4.88 -18.67
C LYS A 14 -6.37 5.20 -17.89
N HIS A 15 -5.82 4.23 -17.18
CA HIS A 15 -4.89 4.50 -16.10
C HIS A 15 -3.65 3.59 -16.12
N ILE A 16 -2.55 4.10 -15.58
CA ILE A 16 -1.35 3.34 -15.22
C ILE A 16 -1.26 3.33 -13.69
N TYR A 17 -1.11 2.14 -13.11
CA TYR A 17 -0.95 1.93 -11.67
C TYR A 17 0.48 1.48 -11.39
N TYR A 18 1.12 2.14 -10.43
CA TYR A 18 2.36 1.69 -9.81
C TYR A 18 2.05 1.34 -8.36
N PHE A 19 2.48 0.17 -7.93
CA PHE A 19 2.18 -0.37 -6.62
C PHE A 19 3.45 -0.85 -5.94
N GLY A 20 3.72 -0.32 -4.74
CA GLY A 20 4.77 -0.80 -3.87
C GLY A 20 4.19 -1.27 -2.55
N LYS A 21 4.80 -2.31 -1.98
CA LYS A 21 4.44 -2.83 -0.66
C LYS A 21 5.68 -2.90 0.20
N MET A 22 5.57 -2.37 1.42
CA MET A 22 6.60 -2.49 2.44
C MET A 22 5.97 -3.15 3.66
N ILE A 23 6.64 -4.18 4.18
CA ILE A 23 6.30 -4.80 5.46
C ILE A 23 7.48 -4.48 6.39
N SER A 24 7.22 -3.73 7.45
CA SER A 24 8.19 -3.52 8.53
C SER A 24 7.73 -4.27 9.77
N GLN A 25 8.66 -4.50 10.68
CA GLN A 25 8.38 -5.05 12.01
C GLN A 25 8.58 -3.96 13.05
N VAL A 26 7.67 -3.86 14.01
CA VAL A 26 7.76 -2.93 15.14
C VAL A 26 7.56 -3.69 16.46
N GLY A 27 8.24 -3.24 17.52
CA GLY A 27 8.26 -3.95 18.80
C GLY A 27 9.21 -5.15 18.80
N GLY A 28 9.06 -6.03 19.79
CA GLY A 28 9.90 -7.22 19.97
C GLY A 28 11.11 -7.05 20.87
N ASP A 29 11.18 -5.95 21.64
CA ASP A 29 12.15 -5.83 22.72
C ASP A 29 11.70 -6.69 23.93
N GLU A 30 12.66 -7.23 24.69
CA GLU A 30 12.41 -7.99 25.93
C GLU A 30 11.55 -9.28 25.81
N GLY A 31 11.62 -9.99 24.68
CA GLY A 31 11.05 -11.33 24.54
C GLY A 31 9.60 -11.39 24.06
N GLU A 32 9.06 -10.26 23.60
CA GLU A 32 7.81 -10.22 22.83
C GLU A 32 8.06 -10.51 21.34
N GLU A 33 7.06 -11.05 20.64
CA GLU A 33 7.14 -11.27 19.19
C GLU A 33 6.90 -9.94 18.45
N PRO A 34 7.73 -9.58 17.45
CA PRO A 34 7.55 -8.34 16.71
C PRO A 34 6.24 -8.35 15.89
N ALA A 35 5.54 -7.21 15.86
CA ALA A 35 4.30 -7.06 15.08
C ALA A 35 4.58 -6.50 13.68
N PRO A 36 4.00 -7.07 12.61
CA PRO A 36 4.13 -6.52 11.26
C PRO A 36 3.29 -5.24 11.08
N VAL A 37 3.88 -4.25 10.42
CA VAL A 37 3.23 -3.04 9.90
C VAL A 37 3.23 -3.11 8.38
N TYR A 38 2.06 -2.93 7.77
CA TYR A 38 1.90 -3.01 6.33
C TYR A 38 1.72 -1.61 5.75
N VAL A 39 2.60 -1.24 4.84
CA VAL A 39 2.53 0.02 4.10
C VAL A 39 2.37 -0.28 2.62
N PHE A 40 1.34 0.31 2.03
CA PHE A 40 1.05 0.21 0.61
C PHE A 40 1.20 1.59 -0.02
N LEU A 41 1.95 1.64 -1.12
CA LEU A 41 2.22 2.83 -1.90
C LEU A 41 1.58 2.66 -3.27
N GLY A 42 0.62 3.52 -3.59
CA GLY A 42 -0.02 3.58 -4.90
C GLY A 42 0.35 4.86 -5.62
N LEU A 43 0.72 4.77 -6.88
CA LEU A 43 0.70 5.90 -7.81
C LEU A 43 -0.24 5.56 -8.96
N LEU A 44 -1.24 6.39 -9.15
CA LEU A 44 -2.18 6.35 -10.24
C LEU A 44 -1.83 7.49 -11.20
N LYS A 45 -1.65 7.18 -12.49
CA LYS A 45 -1.44 8.17 -13.54
C LYS A 45 -2.52 8.03 -14.61
N ASP A 46 -3.14 9.15 -14.99
CA ASP A 46 -4.05 9.19 -16.13
C ASP A 46 -3.28 9.06 -17.44
N LYS A 47 -3.83 8.30 -18.40
CA LYS A 47 -3.21 8.13 -19.72
C LYS A 47 -3.49 9.29 -20.66
N LYS A 48 -4.54 10.07 -20.41
CA LYS A 48 -5.03 11.12 -21.32
C LYS A 48 -4.70 12.54 -20.87
N SER A 49 -4.12 12.69 -19.69
CA SER A 49 -3.76 13.97 -19.09
C SER A 49 -2.50 13.82 -18.23
N ASP A 50 -1.97 14.94 -17.78
CA ASP A 50 -0.83 14.97 -16.87
C ASP A 50 -1.23 14.77 -15.40
N LYS A 51 -2.47 14.32 -15.14
CA LYS A 51 -2.96 14.11 -13.78
C LYS A 51 -2.41 12.83 -13.19
N SER A 52 -2.02 12.91 -11.92
CA SER A 52 -1.57 11.77 -11.12
C SER A 52 -1.99 11.91 -9.67
N LEU A 53 -2.24 10.79 -9.01
CA LEU A 53 -2.56 10.71 -7.60
C LEU A 53 -1.63 9.70 -6.92
N GLY A 54 -1.02 10.11 -5.81
CA GLY A 54 -0.34 9.18 -4.90
C GLY A 54 -1.23 8.82 -3.71
N LEU A 55 -1.27 7.54 -3.34
CA LEU A 55 -1.92 7.04 -2.14
C LEU A 55 -0.89 6.36 -1.25
N TYR A 56 -0.77 6.84 -0.01
CA TYR A 56 -0.06 6.16 1.06
C TYR A 56 -1.09 5.53 1.98
N TYR A 57 -1.09 4.21 2.08
CA TYR A 57 -2.05 3.47 2.90
C TYR A 57 -1.30 2.60 3.90
N GLY A 58 -1.29 3.03 5.17
CA GLY A 58 -0.69 2.31 6.28
C GLY A 58 -1.74 1.54 7.07
N TYR A 59 -1.45 0.29 7.40
CA TYR A 59 -2.23 -0.50 8.34
C TYR A 59 -1.34 -0.98 9.48
N ASN A 60 -1.69 -0.58 10.70
CA ASN A 60 -1.09 -1.01 11.94
C ASN A 60 -2.16 -1.69 12.81
N CYS A 61 -1.78 -2.77 13.48
CA CYS A 61 -2.63 -3.35 14.52
C CYS A 61 -2.70 -2.42 15.73
N SER A 62 -3.90 -2.31 16.32
CA SER A 62 -4.17 -1.52 17.52
C SER A 62 -3.33 -1.96 18.72
N ASP A 63 -3.03 -3.26 18.75
CA ASP A 63 -2.22 -3.92 19.77
C ASP A 63 -0.89 -4.34 19.12
N TRP A 64 0.05 -3.39 19.11
CA TRP A 64 1.37 -3.52 18.47
C TRP A 64 2.32 -4.44 19.26
N THR A 65 1.90 -4.90 20.45
CA THR A 65 2.68 -5.74 21.39
C THR A 65 2.24 -7.20 21.43
N THR A 66 1.05 -7.55 20.89
CA THR A 66 0.47 -8.89 21.08
C THR A 66 -0.16 -9.43 19.80
N ASN A 67 0.62 -10.18 19.01
CA ASN A 67 0.17 -11.02 17.88
C ASN A 67 -0.80 -10.34 16.89
N CYS A 68 -0.25 -9.55 15.98
CA CYS A 68 -1.01 -8.98 14.86
C CYS A 68 -1.24 -10.02 13.74
N ASN A 69 -2.37 -10.74 13.79
CA ASN A 69 -2.87 -11.55 12.67
C ASN A 69 -3.64 -10.69 11.65
N ALA A 70 -2.98 -9.64 11.13
CA ALA A 70 -3.56 -8.83 10.06
C ALA A 70 -3.71 -9.66 8.78
N ASN A 71 -4.94 -9.73 8.25
CA ASN A 71 -5.18 -10.36 6.96
C ASN A 71 -4.66 -9.44 5.84
N SER A 72 -3.37 -9.60 5.48
CA SER A 72 -2.71 -8.77 4.48
C SER A 72 -3.41 -8.79 3.12
N VAL A 73 -4.07 -9.90 2.78
CA VAL A 73 -4.83 -10.03 1.52
C VAL A 73 -6.03 -9.08 1.52
N GLN A 74 -6.83 -9.07 2.59
CA GLN A 74 -7.98 -8.18 2.69
C GLN A 74 -7.57 -6.69 2.72
N ILE A 75 -6.44 -6.39 3.36
CA ILE A 75 -5.91 -5.03 3.43
C ILE A 75 -5.48 -4.55 2.03
N GLU A 76 -4.79 -5.41 1.28
CA GLU A 76 -4.36 -5.14 -0.09
C GLU A 76 -5.57 -5.01 -1.05
N GLU A 77 -6.58 -5.87 -0.91
CA GLU A 77 -7.84 -5.75 -1.65
C GLU A 77 -8.55 -4.42 -1.38
N HIS A 78 -8.55 -3.96 -0.13
CA HIS A 78 -9.16 -2.69 0.24
C HIS A 78 -8.41 -1.51 -0.38
N PHE A 79 -7.07 -1.53 -0.33
CA PHE A 79 -6.23 -0.55 -1.02
C PHE A 79 -6.57 -0.49 -2.52
N TRP A 80 -6.65 -1.64 -3.20
CA TRP A 80 -6.99 -1.68 -4.63
C TRP A 80 -8.39 -1.16 -4.94
N LYS A 81 -9.37 -1.38 -4.05
CA LYS A 81 -10.71 -0.79 -4.19
C LYS A 81 -10.65 0.74 -4.17
N ILE A 82 -9.88 1.32 -3.25
CA ILE A 82 -9.69 2.79 -3.18
C ILE A 82 -9.03 3.27 -4.47
N MET A 83 -7.89 2.68 -4.86
CA MET A 83 -7.14 3.09 -6.05
C MET A 83 -7.98 3.06 -7.33
N LYS A 84 -8.78 2.01 -7.52
CA LYS A 84 -9.63 1.86 -8.72
C LYS A 84 -10.90 2.71 -8.69
N SER A 85 -11.31 3.21 -7.53
CA SER A 85 -12.46 4.13 -7.42
C SER A 85 -12.14 5.56 -7.87
N VAL A 86 -10.86 5.91 -7.96
CA VAL A 86 -10.44 7.26 -8.36
C VAL A 86 -10.76 7.47 -9.84
N GLN A 87 -11.39 8.60 -10.14
CA GLN A 87 -11.57 9.12 -11.50
C GLN A 87 -10.92 10.50 -11.54
N PHE A 88 -10.25 10.80 -12.66
CA PHE A 88 -9.79 12.16 -12.94
C PHE A 88 -10.86 12.85 -13.79
N ASP A 89 -11.29 14.03 -13.34
CA ASP A 89 -12.24 14.88 -14.09
C ASP A 89 -11.66 15.45 -15.39
#